data_AF-A0A534JKK6-F1
#
_entry.id   AF-A0A534JKK6-F1
#
_cell.length_a   1.000
_cell.length_b   1.000
_cell.length_c   1.000
_cell.angle_alpha   90.00
_cell.angle_beta   90.00
_cell.angle_gamma   90.00
#
_symmetry.space_group_name_H-M   'P 1'
#
loop_
_entity.id
_entity.type
_entity.pdbx_description
1 polymer ?
#
loop_
_entity_poly.entity_id
_entity_poly.type
_entity_poly.pdbx_seq_one_letter_code
_entity_poly.pdbx_strand_id
1 'polypeptide(L)' 'MEKDPVCGMMVDPKRSAGTSSMGGKTYYFCSVGCKATFDRNPAKFAK' A
#
# COMPACT_ATOMS: atom_id res chain seq x y z
N MET A 1 8.67 4.30 8.19
CA MET A 1 8.61 3.28 7.13
C MET A 1 7.30 2.56 7.31
N GLU A 2 6.47 2.57 6.27
CA GLU A 2 5.17 1.88 6.30
C GLU A 2 5.32 0.48 5.71
N LYS A 3 4.56 -0.47 6.21
CA LYS A 3 4.55 -1.82 5.68
C LYS A 3 3.55 -1.90 4.53
N ASP A 4 4.02 -2.33 3.36
CA ASP A 4 3.16 -2.64 2.23
C ASP A 4 2.21 -3.79 2.65
N PRO A 5 0.89 -3.57 2.65
CA PRO A 5 -0.07 -4.57 3.13
C PRO A 5 -0.25 -5.75 2.16
N VAL A 6 0.23 -5.65 0.93
CA VAL A 6 0.15 -6.71 -0.09
C VAL A 6 1.32 -7.67 0.03
N CYS A 7 2.56 -7.14 0.05
CA CYS A 7 3.76 -7.98 0.07
C CYS A 7 4.46 -8.04 1.44
N GLY A 8 4.10 -7.18 2.39
CA GLY A 8 4.71 -7.10 3.72
C GLY A 8 6.08 -6.41 3.75
N MET A 9 6.54 -5.85 2.63
CA MET A 9 7.81 -5.15 2.54
C MET A 9 7.75 -3.80 3.26
N MET A 10 8.84 -3.38 3.91
CA MET A 10 8.94 -2.02 4.42
C MET A 10 9.19 -1.03 3.28
N VAL A 11 8.33 -0.04 3.20
CA VAL A 11 8.34 1.02 2.19
C VAL A 11 8.58 2.34 2.91
N ASP A 12 9.48 3.15 2.36
CA ASP A 12 9.62 4.52 2.83
C ASP A 12 8.50 5.37 2.21
N PRO A 13 7.65 6.05 3.01
CA PRO A 13 6.63 6.95 2.51
C PRO A 13 7.14 7.95 1.47
N LYS A 14 8.37 8.45 1.67
CA LYS A 14 9.00 9.44 0.79
C LYS A 14 9.56 8.85 -0.51
N ARG A 15 9.73 7.53 -0.58
CA ARG A 15 10.23 6.81 -1.77
C ARG A 15 9.26 5.75 -2.29
N SER A 16 8.01 5.78 -1.82
CA SER A 16 7.01 4.80 -2.22
C SER A 16 6.77 4.86 -3.74
N ALA A 17 6.67 3.68 -4.37
CA ALA A 17 6.37 3.60 -5.80
C ALA A 17 4.88 3.86 -6.09
N GLY A 18 4.04 3.73 -5.06
CA GLY A 18 2.63 4.09 -5.13
C GLY A 18 2.02 4.25 -3.75
N THR A 19 0.94 5.02 -3.67
CA THR A 19 0.14 5.22 -2.46
C THR A 19 -1.35 5.07 -2.77
N SER A 20 -2.13 4.66 -1.77
CA SER A 20 -3.60 4.68 -1.82
C SER A 20 -4.14 5.17 -0.48
N SER A 21 -5.11 6.07 -0.54
CA SER A 21 -5.83 6.57 0.62
C SER A 21 -7.13 5.77 0.80
N MET A 22 -7.31 5.15 1.97
CA MET A 22 -8.51 4.39 2.30
C MET A 22 -8.91 4.64 3.75
N GLY A 23 -10.17 5.01 3.98
CA GLY A 23 -10.72 5.22 5.32
C GLY A 23 -9.97 6.26 6.16
N GLY A 24 -9.35 7.26 5.51
CA GLY A 24 -8.52 8.28 6.18
C GLY A 24 -7.09 7.84 6.52
N LYS A 25 -6.67 6.63 6.13
CA LYS A 25 -5.27 6.16 6.20
C LYS A 25 -4.63 6.14 4.82
N THR A 26 -3.37 6.56 4.74
CA THR A 26 -2.55 6.43 3.53
C THR A 26 -1.73 5.16 3.63
N TYR A 27 -1.91 4.26 2.66
CA TYR A 27 -1.12 3.05 2.49
C TYR A 27 -0.04 3.30 1.43
N TYR A 28 1.14 2.73 1.66
CA TYR A 28 2.31 2.89 0.80
C TYR A 28 2.71 1.53 0.23
N PHE A 29 3.05 1.53 -1.06
CA PHE A 29 3.34 0.32 -1.82
C PHE A 29 4.77 0.35 -2.35
N CYS A 30 5.42 -0.81 -2.31
CA CYS A 30 6.79 -0.97 -2.80
C CYS A 30 6.84 -0.92 -4.33
N SER A 31 5.73 -1.25 -4.99
CA SER A 31 5.60 -1.39 -6.42
C SER A 31 4.20 -1.01 -6.89
N VAL A 32 4.09 -0.59 -8.15
CA VAL A 32 2.79 -0.30 -8.79
C VAL A 32 1.89 -1.55 -8.83
N GLY A 33 2.48 -2.75 -8.93
CA GLY A 33 1.74 -4.02 -8.87
C GLY A 33 1.11 -4.30 -7.50
N CYS A 34 1.78 -3.91 -6.40
CA CYS A 34 1.20 -3.99 -5.06
C CYS A 34 0.04 -3.01 -4.91
N LYS A 35 0.20 -1.77 -5.40
CA LYS A 35 -0.91 -0.79 -5.46
C LYS A 35 -2.10 -1.35 -6.24
N ALA A 36 -1.90 -1.90 -7.43
CA ALA A 36 -2.98 -2.46 -8.24
C ALA A 36 -3.67 -3.66 -7.56
N THR A 37 -2.91 -4.49 -6.84
CA THR A 37 -3.44 -5.62 -6.06
C THR A 37 -4.26 -5.13 -4.87
N PHE A 38 -3.79 -4.09 -4.19
CA PHE A 38 -4.53 -3.42 -3.13
C PHE A 38 -5.81 -2.81 -3.67
N ASP A 39 -5.74 -2.00 -4.73
CA ASP A 39 -6.89 -1.31 -5.32
C ASP A 39 -7.96 -2.30 -5.84
N ARG A 40 -7.56 -3.52 -6.25
CA ARG A 40 -8.49 -4.60 -6.62
C ARG A 40 -9.28 -5.16 -5.45
N ASN A 41 -8.71 -5.20 -4.25
CA ASN A 41 -9.40 -5.76 -3.08
C ASN A 41 -8.96 -5.10 -1.78
N PRO A 42 -9.19 -3.78 -1.64
CA PRO A 42 -8.54 -2.99 -0.62
C PRO A 42 -9.09 -3.34 0.77
N ALA A 43 -10.35 -3.77 0.88
CA ALA A 43 -10.94 -4.28 2.13
C ALA A 43 -10.25 -5.54 2.70
N LYS A 44 -9.57 -6.34 1.86
CA LYS A 44 -8.83 -7.52 2.31
C LYS A 44 -7.48 -7.14 2.95
N PHE A 45 -6.92 -6.01 2.55
CA PHE A 45 -5.59 -5.55 2.93
C PHE A 45 -5.61 -4.38 3.91
N ALA A 46 -6.68 -3.58 3.90
CA ALA A 46 -6.97 -2.55 4.87
C ALA A 46 -7.54 -3.20 6.13
N LYS A 47 -6.63 -3.65 6.99
CA LYS A 47 -6.94 -4.09 8.35
C LYS A 47 -6.61 -3.00 9.36
#